data_AF-A0A817F0U2-F1
#
_entry.id   AF-A0A817F0U2-F1
#
_cell.length_a   1.000
_cell.length_b   1.000
_cell.length_c   1.000
_cell.angle_alpha   90.00
_cell.angle_beta   90.00
_cell.angle_gamma   90.00
#
_symmetry.space_group_name_H-M   'P 1'
#
loop_
_entity.id
_entity.type
_entity.pdbx_description
1 polymer ?
#
loop_
_entity_poly.entity_id
_entity_poly.type
_entity_poly.pdbx_seq_one_letter_code
_entity_poly.pdbx_strand_id
1 'polypeptide(L)'
;MITASTIYDVGNDGASDDPPCLSYTVVNDPSRNIATCGAGGIYDNGSLFNKSIGGRWIRFVGTGGTIIPLTSPGANHCGAFRTGWFNGTLPSIVGTIVSGDEFIDLIDKCLGTTISMIFDVGNGGASGDPPCSSYTVVNDPMRNIATSGTGGTCDKGPLFNTSIGGRWIRFMGIGGTIIPLISPGVNHCGAFLVGWFNGTLPSIIETIVGGYVCFETYFSTCDLLLSVSVVNCNSFYVYFLPPMVICNSRYCTT
;
A
#
# COMPACT_ATOMS: atom_id res chain seq x y z
N MET A 1 -22.86 40.08 -5.51
CA MET A 1 -22.32 39.13 -6.49
C MET A 1 -20.81 39.19 -6.34
N ILE A 2 -20.22 38.34 -5.51
CA ILE A 2 -18.77 38.29 -5.28
C ILE A 2 -18.25 37.07 -6.04
N THR A 3 -17.28 37.32 -6.90
CA THR A 3 -16.65 36.39 -7.82
C THR A 3 -15.90 35.29 -7.07
N ALA A 4 -16.06 34.05 -7.53
CA ALA A 4 -15.36 32.85 -7.07
C ALA A 4 -13.85 32.88 -7.41
N SER A 5 -13.09 33.82 -6.85
CA SER A 5 -11.76 34.16 -7.35
C SER A 5 -10.57 33.49 -6.65
N THR A 6 -10.71 32.42 -5.87
CA THR A 6 -9.54 31.70 -5.31
C THR A 6 -9.70 30.21 -5.08
N ILE A 7 -10.76 29.56 -5.58
CA ILE A 7 -10.83 28.09 -5.47
C ILE A 7 -10.21 27.48 -6.71
N TYR A 8 -8.97 27.03 -6.58
CA TYR A 8 -8.26 26.28 -7.62
C TYR A 8 -8.62 24.81 -7.50
N ASP A 9 -9.36 24.30 -8.48
CA ASP A 9 -9.54 22.87 -8.68
C ASP A 9 -8.32 22.32 -9.44
N VAL A 10 -7.64 21.36 -8.83
CA VAL A 10 -6.47 20.66 -9.39
C VAL A 10 -6.66 19.14 -9.30
N GLY A 11 -7.87 18.68 -8.96
CA GLY A 11 -8.20 17.25 -8.85
C GLY A 11 -8.89 16.73 -10.12
N ASN A 12 -8.74 15.43 -10.38
CA ASN A 12 -9.49 14.74 -11.43
C ASN A 12 -10.63 13.96 -10.76
N ASP A 13 -11.83 14.53 -10.73
CA ASP A 13 -13.00 13.93 -10.09
C ASP A 13 -13.84 13.16 -11.12
N GLY A 14 -13.48 11.89 -11.33
CA GLY A 14 -14.09 11.13 -12.42
C GLY A 14 -14.05 9.61 -12.29
N ALA A 15 -14.37 9.03 -11.14
CA ALA A 15 -14.92 7.66 -11.02
C ALA A 15 -15.31 7.36 -9.57
N SER A 16 -16.43 6.66 -9.37
CA SER A 16 -17.05 6.40 -8.07
C SER A 16 -16.40 5.29 -7.23
N ASP A 17 -15.24 4.76 -7.61
CA ASP A 17 -14.62 3.60 -6.93
C ASP A 17 -13.17 3.83 -6.48
N ASP A 18 -12.58 5.01 -6.71
CA ASP A 18 -11.21 5.30 -6.26
C ASP A 18 -11.18 5.71 -4.77
N PRO A 19 -10.17 5.25 -4.00
CA PRO A 19 -10.06 5.63 -2.61
C PRO A 19 -9.81 7.14 -2.44
N PRO A 20 -10.27 7.74 -1.33
CA PRO A 20 -10.29 9.20 -1.11
C PRO A 20 -8.93 9.89 -1.13
N CYS A 21 -7.86 9.13 -1.00
CA CYS A 21 -6.49 9.57 -1.00
C CYS A 21 -5.86 9.60 -2.40
N LEU A 22 -6.49 8.95 -3.38
CA LEU A 22 -6.04 8.88 -4.77
C LEU A 22 -6.83 9.85 -5.66
N SER A 23 -8.12 10.08 -5.34
CA SER A 23 -8.95 11.06 -6.02
C SER A 23 -9.63 11.99 -5.01
N TYR A 24 -9.21 13.25 -5.02
CA TYR A 24 -9.80 14.33 -4.23
C TYR A 24 -9.52 15.69 -4.87
N THR A 25 -10.38 16.66 -4.60
CA THR A 25 -10.15 18.06 -4.96
C THR A 25 -9.40 18.77 -3.84
N VAL A 26 -8.33 19.49 -4.19
CA VAL A 26 -7.61 20.35 -3.23
C VAL A 26 -8.31 21.69 -3.12
N VAL A 27 -8.50 22.20 -1.90
CA VAL A 27 -9.03 23.53 -1.64
C VAL A 27 -8.04 24.31 -0.78
N ASN A 28 -7.49 25.40 -1.32
CA ASN A 28 -6.66 26.36 -0.61
C ASN A 28 -7.27 27.76 -0.71
N ASP A 29 -8.23 28.03 0.16
CA ASP A 29 -8.99 29.27 0.16
C ASP A 29 -8.87 29.96 1.52
N PRO A 30 -8.05 31.03 1.65
CA PRO A 30 -7.81 31.71 2.92
C PRO A 30 -9.08 32.24 3.59
N SER A 31 -10.12 32.48 2.80
CA SER A 31 -11.40 32.99 3.29
C SER A 31 -12.13 32.01 4.22
N ARG A 32 -11.71 30.74 4.23
CA ARG A 32 -12.28 29.65 5.04
C ARG A 32 -11.58 29.43 6.37
N ASN A 33 -10.44 30.08 6.60
CA ASN A 33 -9.65 29.86 7.80
C ASN A 33 -10.24 30.63 8.98
N ILE A 34 -10.79 29.91 9.96
CA ILE A 34 -11.44 30.51 11.15
C ILE A 34 -10.54 31.45 11.95
N ALA A 35 -9.22 31.32 11.84
CA ALA A 35 -8.27 32.18 12.54
C ALA A 35 -7.98 33.50 11.81
N THR A 36 -8.18 33.55 10.49
CA THR A 36 -7.72 34.67 9.64
C THR A 36 -8.75 35.20 8.66
N CYS A 37 -9.95 34.62 8.61
CA CYS A 37 -11.00 34.98 7.67
C CYS A 37 -11.60 36.39 7.94
N GLY A 38 -12.06 37.03 6.87
CA GLY A 38 -12.71 38.35 6.91
C GLY A 38 -14.24 38.28 6.93
N ALA A 39 -14.89 39.46 6.99
CA ALA A 39 -16.34 39.60 7.06
C ALA A 39 -17.07 39.63 5.68
N GLY A 40 -16.36 39.36 4.57
CA GLY A 40 -16.94 39.39 3.22
C GLY A 40 -17.85 38.18 2.98
N GLY A 41 -19.01 38.37 2.35
CA GLY A 41 -19.99 37.29 2.14
C GLY A 41 -19.44 36.13 1.30
N ILE A 42 -19.43 34.92 1.87
CA ILE A 42 -18.90 33.68 1.26
C ILE A 42 -20.01 32.63 1.22
N TYR A 43 -20.09 31.88 0.11
CA TYR A 43 -21.13 30.88 -0.11
C TYR A 43 -20.56 29.62 -0.79
N ASP A 44 -20.90 28.45 -0.24
CA ASP A 44 -20.57 27.14 -0.80
C ASP A 44 -21.71 26.60 -1.68
N ASN A 45 -22.09 27.37 -2.70
CA ASN A 45 -23.13 27.01 -3.66
C ASN A 45 -22.64 26.97 -5.12
N GLY A 46 -21.32 27.04 -5.32
CA GLY A 46 -20.67 26.94 -6.63
C GLY A 46 -20.55 25.49 -7.12
N SER A 47 -19.94 25.32 -8.29
CA SER A 47 -19.74 24.02 -8.94
C SER A 47 -19.08 22.96 -8.05
N LEU A 48 -18.18 23.36 -7.16
CA LEU A 48 -17.46 22.45 -6.24
C LEU A 48 -18.33 21.88 -5.10
N PHE A 49 -19.35 22.63 -4.67
CA PHE A 49 -20.22 22.27 -3.53
C PHE A 49 -21.68 22.17 -3.95
N ASN A 50 -21.95 22.03 -5.25
CA ASN A 50 -23.30 21.97 -5.78
C ASN A 50 -23.97 20.65 -5.38
N LYS A 51 -25.06 20.73 -4.61
CA LYS A 51 -25.85 19.56 -4.17
C LYS A 51 -26.27 18.60 -5.30
N SER A 52 -26.35 19.08 -6.55
CA SER A 52 -26.75 18.29 -7.72
C SER A 52 -25.68 17.33 -8.23
N ILE A 53 -24.42 17.46 -7.79
CA ILE A 53 -23.29 16.64 -8.29
C ILE A 53 -22.90 15.47 -7.36
N GLY A 54 -23.60 15.29 -6.23
CA GLY A 54 -23.23 14.30 -5.20
C GLY A 54 -22.09 14.75 -4.28
N GLY A 55 -21.68 13.88 -3.36
CA GLY A 55 -20.54 14.11 -2.47
C GLY A 55 -19.20 13.95 -3.21
N ARG A 56 -18.16 14.67 -2.74
CA ARG A 56 -16.79 14.62 -3.28
C ARG A 56 -15.78 14.58 -2.15
N TRP A 57 -14.62 13.97 -2.39
CA TRP A 57 -13.49 14.02 -1.47
C TRP A 57 -12.75 15.36 -1.62
N ILE A 58 -12.62 16.10 -0.52
CA ILE A 58 -11.96 17.41 -0.47
C ILE A 58 -10.77 17.37 0.48
N ARG A 59 -9.62 17.89 0.05
CA ARG A 59 -8.43 18.10 0.88
C ARG A 59 -8.16 19.59 1.07
N PHE A 60 -8.29 20.09 2.29
CA PHE A 60 -7.93 21.46 2.63
C PHE A 60 -6.43 21.60 2.84
N VAL A 61 -5.82 22.64 2.26
CA VAL A 61 -4.39 22.91 2.38
C VAL A 61 -4.10 24.41 2.48
N GLY A 62 -2.86 24.75 2.85
CA GLY A 62 -2.35 26.11 2.75
C GLY A 62 -3.00 27.10 3.71
N THR A 63 -3.23 28.32 3.24
CA THR A 63 -3.73 29.45 4.05
C THR A 63 -5.20 29.31 4.41
N GLY A 64 -5.95 28.47 3.69
CA GLY A 64 -7.33 28.10 4.05
C GLY A 64 -7.45 27.16 5.26
N GLY A 65 -6.32 26.66 5.78
CA GLY A 65 -6.29 25.66 6.84
C GLY A 65 -6.19 24.23 6.30
N THR A 66 -5.92 23.29 7.19
CA THR A 66 -5.72 21.87 6.84
C THR A 66 -6.87 20.97 7.27
N ILE A 67 -7.87 21.52 7.97
CA ILE A 67 -8.95 20.73 8.56
C ILE A 67 -10.23 21.54 8.74
N ILE A 68 -11.38 20.87 8.59
CA ILE A 68 -12.68 21.43 8.98
C ILE A 68 -12.70 21.57 10.52
N PRO A 69 -13.20 22.68 11.08
CA PRO A 69 -13.34 22.82 12.52
C PRO A 69 -14.09 21.64 13.15
N LEU A 70 -13.58 21.11 14.26
CA LEU A 70 -14.23 20.03 15.03
C LEU A 70 -15.28 20.55 16.00
N THR A 71 -15.30 21.86 16.20
CA THR A 71 -16.27 22.56 17.01
C THR A 71 -16.95 23.63 16.16
N SER A 72 -18.18 23.96 16.51
CA SER A 72 -18.94 24.97 15.79
C SER A 72 -18.26 26.34 15.89
N PRO A 73 -17.97 27.02 14.76
CA PRO A 73 -17.49 28.40 14.78
C PRO A 73 -18.55 29.43 15.21
N GLY A 74 -19.82 29.02 15.28
CA GLY A 74 -20.95 29.92 15.51
C GLY A 74 -21.46 30.62 14.24
N ALA A 75 -22.69 31.15 14.30
CA ALA A 75 -23.28 31.85 13.16
C ALA A 75 -22.55 33.17 12.83
N ASN A 76 -22.63 33.61 11.57
CA ASN A 76 -22.00 34.83 11.08
C ASN A 76 -20.47 34.84 11.21
N HIS A 77 -19.83 33.69 11.00
CA HIS A 77 -18.38 33.53 11.05
C HIS A 77 -17.81 33.35 9.63
N CYS A 78 -16.60 33.88 9.38
CA CYS A 78 -15.96 33.88 8.06
C CYS A 78 -16.91 34.29 6.92
N GLY A 79 -17.69 35.36 7.13
CA GLY A 79 -18.60 35.87 6.11
C GLY A 79 -19.81 34.99 5.76
N ALA A 80 -20.00 33.87 6.45
CA ALA A 80 -21.11 32.95 6.23
C ALA A 80 -22.18 33.10 7.32
N PHE A 81 -23.45 33.25 6.91
CA PHE A 81 -24.59 33.28 7.85
C PHE A 81 -24.80 31.94 8.56
N ARG A 82 -24.51 30.83 7.86
CA ARG A 82 -24.56 29.47 8.41
C ARG A 82 -23.23 28.77 8.15
N THR A 83 -22.58 28.34 9.23
CA THR A 83 -21.24 27.75 9.20
C THR A 83 -21.31 26.24 9.42
N GLY A 84 -20.53 25.49 8.66
CA GLY A 84 -20.34 24.06 8.86
C GLY A 84 -19.20 23.76 9.84
N TRP A 85 -19.28 22.64 10.53
CA TRP A 85 -18.19 22.02 11.29
C TRP A 85 -18.34 20.51 11.21
N PHE A 86 -17.24 19.79 11.42
CA PHE A 86 -17.25 18.35 11.46
C PHE A 86 -17.66 17.88 12.86
N ASN A 87 -18.83 17.27 12.96
CA ASN A 87 -19.33 16.70 14.22
C ASN A 87 -19.04 15.19 14.25
N GLY A 88 -17.81 14.83 14.58
CA GLY A 88 -17.36 13.44 14.64
C GLY A 88 -15.89 13.33 15.06
N THR A 89 -15.39 12.11 15.10
CA THR A 89 -13.98 11.83 15.38
C THR A 89 -13.22 11.68 14.08
N LEU A 90 -12.11 12.40 13.94
CA LEU A 90 -11.21 12.23 12.80
C LEU A 90 -10.53 10.85 12.88
N PRO A 91 -10.21 10.22 11.73
CA PRO A 91 -9.37 9.03 11.74
C PRO A 91 -8.02 9.33 12.39
N SER A 92 -7.63 8.53 13.39
CA SER A 92 -6.29 8.54 13.96
C SER A 92 -5.43 7.49 13.27
N ILE A 93 -4.21 7.84 12.84
CA ILE A 93 -3.19 6.87 12.38
C ILE A 93 -2.64 6.16 13.62
N VAL A 94 -3.46 5.33 14.26
CA VAL A 94 -2.99 4.39 15.29
C VAL A 94 -3.05 3.03 14.63
N GLY A 95 -1.86 2.45 14.41
CA GLY A 95 -1.68 1.13 13.80
C GLY A 95 -2.60 0.11 14.45
N THR A 96 -3.75 -0.08 13.82
CA THR A 96 -4.69 -1.13 14.18
C THR A 96 -4.45 -2.23 13.17
N ILE A 97 -4.10 -3.40 13.67
CA ILE A 97 -3.98 -4.61 12.89
C ILE A 97 -5.41 -4.94 12.44
N VAL A 98 -5.76 -4.58 11.21
CA VAL A 98 -7.06 -4.91 10.63
C VAL A 98 -6.84 -6.05 9.64
N SER A 99 -7.47 -7.18 9.90
CA SER A 99 -7.52 -8.33 9.01
C SER A 99 -8.36 -7.99 7.78
N GLY A 100 -7.77 -8.08 6.59
CA GLY A 100 -8.51 -8.03 5.33
C GLY A 100 -7.73 -7.39 4.18
N ASP A 101 -7.88 -7.97 2.99
CA ASP A 101 -7.15 -7.60 1.77
C ASP A 101 -7.50 -6.17 1.30
N GLU A 102 -8.73 -5.69 1.56
CA GLU A 102 -9.21 -4.36 1.15
C GLU A 102 -8.56 -3.20 1.92
N PHE A 103 -8.20 -3.39 3.19
CA PHE A 103 -7.63 -2.33 4.02
C PHE A 103 -6.15 -2.05 3.68
N ILE A 104 -5.47 -3.03 3.10
CA ILE A 104 -4.02 -3.01 2.89
C ILE A 104 -3.69 -2.37 1.54
N ASP A 105 -4.54 -2.58 0.54
CA ASP A 105 -4.59 -1.80 -0.69
C ASP A 105 -4.70 -0.30 -0.40
N LEU A 106 -5.50 0.08 0.60
CA LEU A 106 -5.69 1.46 1.00
C LEU A 106 -4.44 2.05 1.68
N ILE A 107 -3.74 1.29 2.53
CA ILE A 107 -2.50 1.74 3.17
C ILE A 107 -1.40 1.99 2.13
N ASP A 108 -1.21 1.07 1.18
CA ASP A 108 -0.17 1.20 0.16
C ASP A 108 -0.47 2.38 -0.79
N LYS A 109 -1.72 2.49 -1.24
CA LYS A 109 -2.20 3.56 -2.13
C LYS A 109 -2.23 4.94 -1.46
N CYS A 110 -2.58 5.03 -0.18
CA CYS A 110 -2.81 6.31 0.51
C CYS A 110 -1.64 6.79 1.36
N LEU A 111 -0.90 5.88 1.99
CA LEU A 111 0.11 6.22 3.00
C LEU A 111 1.54 6.06 2.47
N GLY A 112 1.74 5.44 1.30
CA GLY A 112 3.04 5.34 0.62
C GLY A 112 4.16 4.82 1.53
N THR A 113 3.85 3.92 2.46
CA THR A 113 4.77 3.60 3.54
C THR A 113 5.98 2.81 3.03
N THR A 114 7.17 3.34 3.29
CA THR A 114 8.47 2.66 3.13
C THR A 114 8.75 1.64 4.25
N ILE A 115 7.73 1.22 5.01
CA ILE A 115 7.87 0.37 6.19
C ILE A 115 7.59 -1.07 5.78
N SER A 116 8.55 -1.96 6.04
CA SER A 116 8.35 -3.40 5.86
C SER A 116 7.24 -3.88 6.81
N MET A 117 6.14 -4.37 6.24
CA MET A 117 4.98 -4.89 6.95
C MET A 117 4.81 -6.39 6.68
N ILE A 118 4.54 -7.14 7.74
CA ILE A 118 4.25 -8.58 7.72
C ILE A 118 2.93 -8.79 8.45
N PHE A 119 1.98 -9.48 7.82
CA PHE A 119 0.73 -9.86 8.45
C PHE A 119 0.23 -11.21 7.91
N ASP A 120 -0.56 -11.90 8.72
CA ASP A 120 -1.05 -13.26 8.45
C ASP A 120 -2.54 -13.21 8.11
N VAL A 121 -2.90 -13.62 6.89
CA VAL A 121 -4.28 -13.74 6.42
C VAL A 121 -4.74 -15.17 6.68
N GLY A 122 -5.58 -15.35 7.70
CA GLY A 122 -6.26 -16.62 7.95
C GLY A 122 -5.43 -17.74 8.57
N ASN A 123 -4.49 -17.44 9.49
CA ASN A 123 -3.51 -18.38 10.06
C ASN A 123 -2.66 -19.09 8.98
N GLY A 124 -2.54 -18.49 7.81
CA GLY A 124 -1.96 -19.10 6.63
C GLY A 124 -0.48 -19.28 6.75
N GLY A 125 -0.03 -20.52 6.60
CA GLY A 125 1.37 -20.83 6.76
C GLY A 125 1.70 -22.30 6.71
N ALA A 126 0.73 -23.19 6.88
CA ALA A 126 0.95 -24.63 6.79
C ALA A 126 0.84 -25.13 5.35
N SER A 127 1.54 -26.22 5.05
CA SER A 127 1.49 -26.89 3.74
C SER A 127 0.09 -27.43 3.37
N GLY A 128 -0.84 -27.52 4.33
CA GLY A 128 -2.22 -27.97 4.13
C GLY A 128 -3.26 -26.86 4.00
N ASP A 129 -2.86 -25.58 4.13
CA ASP A 129 -3.79 -24.46 4.03
C ASP A 129 -4.18 -24.20 2.56
N PRO A 130 -5.42 -23.75 2.28
CA PRO A 130 -5.84 -23.32 0.95
C PRO A 130 -5.14 -21.99 0.60
N PRO A 131 -4.11 -22.01 -0.27
CA PRO A 131 -3.14 -20.93 -0.38
C PRO A 131 -3.69 -19.63 -0.97
N CYS A 132 -4.85 -19.68 -1.65
CA CYS A 132 -5.51 -18.48 -2.18
C CYS A 132 -6.42 -17.78 -1.17
N SER A 133 -6.71 -18.41 -0.04
CA SER A 133 -7.55 -17.87 1.04
C SER A 133 -6.84 -17.79 2.39
N SER A 134 -5.67 -18.40 2.52
CA SER A 134 -4.91 -18.47 3.77
C SER A 134 -3.41 -18.40 3.45
N TYR A 135 -2.79 -17.26 3.75
CA TYR A 135 -1.38 -16.97 3.44
C TYR A 135 -0.83 -15.82 4.31
N THR A 136 0.49 -15.72 4.41
CA THR A 136 1.17 -14.56 5.02
C THR A 136 1.51 -13.54 3.93
N VAL A 137 1.25 -12.26 4.17
CA VAL A 137 1.67 -11.19 3.28
C VAL A 137 2.97 -10.57 3.73
N VAL A 138 3.82 -10.28 2.74
CA VAL A 138 5.04 -9.51 2.90
C VAL A 138 4.98 -8.30 1.97
N ASN A 139 4.80 -7.12 2.55
CA ASN A 139 4.97 -5.84 1.85
C ASN A 139 6.27 -5.22 2.35
N ASP A 140 7.35 -5.43 1.60
CA ASP A 140 8.66 -4.87 1.93
C ASP A 140 9.28 -4.22 0.69
N PRO A 141 9.29 -2.88 0.62
CA PRO A 141 9.88 -2.11 -0.48
C PRO A 141 11.32 -2.51 -0.82
N MET A 142 12.07 -2.95 0.18
CA MET A 142 13.47 -3.32 0.00
C MET A 142 13.65 -4.58 -0.84
N ARG A 143 12.59 -5.38 -1.07
CA ARG A 143 12.65 -6.61 -1.86
C ARG A 143 12.67 -6.39 -3.37
N ASN A 144 12.43 -5.16 -3.83
CA ASN A 144 12.43 -4.86 -5.25
C ASN A 144 13.81 -5.10 -5.87
N ILE A 145 13.86 -5.70 -7.07
CA ILE A 145 15.11 -5.87 -7.81
C ILE A 145 15.85 -4.56 -8.09
N ALA A 146 15.15 -3.42 -8.17
CA ALA A 146 15.76 -2.10 -8.35
C ALA A 146 16.48 -1.61 -7.08
N THR A 147 16.18 -2.19 -5.92
CA THR A 147 16.80 -1.82 -4.65
C THR A 147 18.18 -2.45 -4.53
N SER A 148 19.21 -1.64 -4.32
CA SER A 148 20.57 -2.13 -4.10
C SER A 148 20.71 -2.92 -2.79
N GLY A 149 21.58 -3.93 -2.80
CA GLY A 149 21.94 -4.72 -1.63
C GLY A 149 23.12 -4.11 -0.88
N THR A 150 22.93 -3.72 0.38
CA THR A 150 24.02 -3.25 1.28
C THR A 150 24.47 -4.30 2.29
N GLY A 151 23.88 -5.50 2.24
CA GLY A 151 24.13 -6.57 3.20
C GLY A 151 23.31 -6.45 4.49
N GLY A 152 23.04 -7.58 5.15
CA GLY A 152 22.45 -7.64 6.50
C GLY A 152 20.98 -8.06 6.56
N THR A 153 20.26 -8.10 5.45
CA THR A 153 18.90 -8.66 5.40
C THR A 153 18.92 -10.16 5.15
N CYS A 154 17.93 -10.89 5.70
CA CYS A 154 17.98 -12.34 5.69
C CYS A 154 16.58 -12.96 5.82
N ASP A 155 16.21 -13.82 4.87
CA ASP A 155 14.97 -14.61 4.89
C ASP A 155 15.10 -15.92 5.70
N LYS A 156 15.92 -15.92 6.77
CA LYS A 156 16.12 -17.04 7.71
C LYS A 156 15.16 -17.04 8.90
N GLY A 157 14.45 -15.92 9.09
CA GLY A 157 13.65 -15.66 10.28
C GLY A 157 12.33 -16.46 10.36
N PRO A 158 11.59 -16.30 11.47
CA PRO A 158 10.30 -16.97 11.70
C PRO A 158 9.24 -16.62 10.66
N LEU A 159 9.47 -15.58 9.83
CA LEU A 159 8.65 -15.26 8.67
C LEU A 159 8.46 -16.47 7.73
N PHE A 160 9.49 -17.29 7.56
CA PHE A 160 9.47 -18.49 6.71
C PHE A 160 9.45 -19.76 7.55
N ASN A 161 8.86 -19.71 8.74
CA ASN A 161 8.96 -20.67 9.85
C ASN A 161 9.32 -22.11 9.43
N THR A 162 10.46 -22.56 9.96
CA THR A 162 11.10 -23.87 9.72
C THR A 162 10.32 -25.06 10.30
N SER A 163 9.44 -24.88 11.29
CA SER A 163 8.80 -26.00 12.01
C SER A 163 7.90 -26.88 11.14
N ILE A 164 7.58 -26.43 9.92
CA ILE A 164 6.73 -27.12 8.92
C ILE A 164 7.34 -27.09 7.50
N GLY A 165 8.62 -26.70 7.36
CA GLY A 165 9.32 -26.70 6.08
C GLY A 165 9.08 -25.49 5.16
N GLY A 166 8.32 -24.49 5.60
CA GLY A 166 8.05 -23.26 4.84
C GLY A 166 6.69 -22.64 5.19
N ARG A 167 6.34 -21.54 4.51
CA ARG A 167 5.01 -20.90 4.61
C ARG A 167 4.49 -20.44 3.25
N TRP A 168 3.17 -20.37 3.12
CA TRP A 168 2.50 -19.68 2.01
C TRP A 168 2.66 -18.17 2.17
N ILE A 169 3.36 -17.54 1.23
CA ILE A 169 3.71 -16.12 1.19
C ILE A 169 3.12 -15.46 -0.05
N ARG A 170 2.47 -14.31 0.12
CA ARG A 170 2.11 -13.37 -0.95
C ARG A 170 2.96 -12.12 -0.83
N PHE A 171 3.65 -11.76 -1.91
CA PHE A 171 4.38 -10.48 -1.98
C PHE A 171 3.47 -9.38 -2.53
N MET A 172 3.59 -8.17 -1.98
CA MET A 172 2.78 -7.02 -2.36
C MET A 172 3.55 -5.69 -2.33
N GLY A 173 2.94 -4.68 -2.93
CA GLY A 173 3.37 -3.29 -2.86
C GLY A 173 4.57 -2.96 -3.75
N ILE A 174 5.20 -1.80 -3.49
CA ILE A 174 6.32 -1.27 -4.29
C ILE A 174 7.58 -2.16 -4.24
N GLY A 175 7.64 -3.09 -3.27
CA GLY A 175 8.66 -4.13 -3.22
C GLY A 175 8.59 -5.09 -4.40
N GLY A 176 7.45 -5.15 -5.10
CA GLY A 176 7.17 -6.14 -6.14
C GLY A 176 6.23 -7.23 -5.65
N THR A 177 5.62 -7.93 -6.58
CA THR A 177 4.53 -8.89 -6.32
C THR A 177 4.87 -10.31 -6.74
N ILE A 178 5.93 -10.48 -7.55
CA ILE A 178 6.33 -11.75 -8.14
C ILE A 178 7.83 -11.96 -7.91
N ILE A 179 8.26 -13.19 -7.58
CA ILE A 179 9.69 -13.52 -7.57
C ILE A 179 10.21 -13.48 -9.03
N PRO A 180 11.29 -12.74 -9.34
CA PRO A 180 11.74 -12.56 -10.72
C PRO A 180 12.05 -13.91 -11.39
N LEU A 181 11.64 -14.07 -12.64
CA LEU A 181 11.88 -15.29 -13.44
C LEU A 181 13.26 -15.34 -14.08
N ILE A 182 14.00 -14.24 -13.99
CA ILE A 182 15.35 -14.07 -14.50
C ILE A 182 16.16 -13.50 -13.35
N SER A 183 17.40 -13.98 -13.19
CA SER A 183 18.27 -13.44 -12.15
C SER A 183 18.49 -11.94 -12.35
N PRO A 184 18.30 -11.11 -11.31
CA PRO A 184 18.71 -9.71 -11.33
C PRO A 184 20.21 -9.55 -11.06
N GLY A 185 20.95 -10.62 -10.75
CA GLY A 185 22.34 -10.58 -10.31
C GLY A 185 22.48 -10.45 -8.79
N VAL A 186 23.72 -10.45 -8.31
CA VAL A 186 24.06 -10.25 -6.89
C VAL A 186 23.88 -8.79 -6.43
N ASN A 187 23.71 -8.58 -5.13
CA ASN A 187 23.53 -7.25 -4.50
C ASN A 187 22.25 -6.51 -4.90
N HIS A 188 21.12 -7.22 -4.94
CA HIS A 188 19.80 -6.66 -5.15
C HIS A 188 18.86 -6.98 -3.98
N CYS A 189 17.71 -6.30 -3.93
CA CYS A 189 16.63 -6.57 -2.98
C CYS A 189 17.06 -6.45 -1.51
N GLY A 190 18.00 -5.54 -1.24
CA GLY A 190 18.55 -5.31 0.09
C GLY A 190 19.48 -6.43 0.60
N ALA A 191 19.80 -7.43 -0.22
CA ALA A 191 20.60 -8.60 0.14
C ALA A 191 21.78 -8.82 -0.81
N PHE A 192 22.74 -9.66 -0.40
CA PHE A 192 23.87 -10.06 -1.23
C PHE A 192 23.51 -11.24 -2.15
N LEU A 193 23.00 -12.33 -1.55
CA LEU A 193 22.52 -13.50 -2.27
C LEU A 193 21.07 -13.30 -2.67
N VAL A 194 20.80 -13.44 -3.96
CA VAL A 194 19.54 -13.04 -4.54
C VAL A 194 18.83 -14.25 -5.10
N GLY A 195 17.64 -14.52 -4.56
CA GLY A 195 16.76 -15.60 -4.99
C GLY A 195 15.87 -15.17 -6.14
N TRP A 196 15.95 -15.88 -7.27
CA TRP A 196 15.08 -15.75 -8.43
C TRP A 196 14.42 -17.10 -8.76
N PHE A 197 13.23 -17.10 -9.32
CA PHE A 197 12.45 -18.31 -9.59
C PHE A 197 12.87 -18.93 -10.92
N ASN A 198 13.52 -20.09 -10.83
CA ASN A 198 13.89 -20.92 -11.95
C ASN A 198 12.75 -21.92 -12.24
N GLY A 199 11.75 -21.43 -12.96
CA GLY A 199 10.57 -22.20 -13.33
C GLY A 199 9.59 -21.39 -14.16
N THR A 200 8.40 -21.94 -14.39
CA THR A 200 7.30 -21.26 -15.05
C THR A 200 6.17 -21.07 -14.05
N LEU A 201 5.64 -19.84 -13.95
CA LEU A 201 4.50 -19.56 -13.09
C LEU A 201 3.24 -20.27 -13.62
N PRO A 202 2.35 -20.76 -12.74
CA PRO A 202 1.09 -21.37 -13.15
C PRO A 202 0.21 -20.37 -13.90
N SER A 203 -0.29 -20.76 -15.07
CA SER A 203 -1.28 -19.99 -15.83
C SER A 203 -2.71 -20.35 -15.47
N ILE A 204 -2.93 -21.55 -14.93
CA ILE A 204 -4.24 -22.03 -14.51
C ILE A 204 -4.48 -21.63 -13.05
N ILE A 205 -5.63 -21.00 -12.81
CA ILE A 205 -6.08 -20.56 -11.49
C ILE A 205 -6.20 -21.76 -10.54
N GLU A 206 -5.86 -21.56 -9.27
CA GLU A 206 -5.89 -22.55 -8.18
C GLU A 206 -5.03 -23.80 -8.43
N THR A 207 -4.13 -23.74 -9.41
CA THR A 207 -3.19 -24.84 -9.68
C THR A 207 -1.86 -24.57 -9.00
N ILE A 208 -1.46 -25.48 -8.12
CA ILE A 208 -0.14 -25.47 -7.48
C ILE A 208 0.87 -26.12 -8.42
N VAL A 209 1.96 -25.41 -8.70
CA VAL A 209 3.09 -25.89 -9.49
C VAL A 209 4.35 -25.85 -8.63
N GLY A 210 5.13 -26.93 -8.68
CA GLY A 210 6.46 -26.99 -8.06
C GLY A 210 7.50 -26.31 -8.94
N GLY A 211 8.50 -25.71 -8.32
CA GLY A 211 9.63 -25.12 -9.01
C GLY A 211 10.81 -24.92 -8.07
N TYR A 212 11.79 -24.13 -8.51
CA TYR A 212 12.97 -23.86 -7.73
C TYR A 212 13.25 -22.37 -7.62
N VAL A 213 13.70 -21.91 -6.47
CA VAL A 213 14.37 -20.63 -6.35
C VAL A 213 15.87 -20.89 -6.39
N CYS A 214 16.54 -20.25 -7.35
CA CYS A 214 17.98 -20.22 -7.51
C CYS A 214 18.54 -18.98 -6.82
N PHE A 215 19.60 -19.15 -6.02
CA PHE A 215 20.32 -18.06 -5.38
C PHE A 215 21.66 -17.86 -6.08
N GLU A 216 21.84 -16.66 -6.62
CA GLU A 216 23.05 -16.27 -7.34
C GLU A 216 24.17 -15.81 -6.39
N THR A 217 25.41 -16.15 -6.75
CA THR A 217 26.65 -15.65 -6.16
C THR A 217 27.52 -15.02 -7.25
N TYR A 218 28.64 -14.38 -6.90
CA TYR A 218 29.61 -13.88 -7.91
C TYR A 218 30.19 -14.97 -8.82
N PHE A 219 30.05 -16.25 -8.46
CA PHE A 219 30.69 -17.37 -9.17
C PHE A 219 29.70 -18.25 -9.94
N SER A 220 28.40 -18.18 -9.61
CA SER A 220 27.37 -19.00 -10.24
C SER A 220 26.02 -18.29 -10.20
N THR A 221 25.30 -18.30 -11.32
CA THR A 221 23.93 -17.78 -11.45
C THR A 221 22.90 -18.61 -10.68
N CYS A 222 23.28 -19.80 -10.23
CA CYS A 222 22.49 -20.64 -9.33
C CYS A 222 23.43 -21.53 -8.51
N ASP A 223 23.83 -21.05 -7.33
CA ASP A 223 24.72 -21.76 -6.42
C ASP A 223 23.95 -22.55 -5.36
N LEU A 224 22.84 -21.99 -4.89
CA LEU A 224 21.91 -22.63 -3.96
C LEU A 224 20.53 -22.72 -4.60
N LEU A 225 19.91 -23.90 -4.49
CA LEU A 225 18.66 -24.23 -5.16
C LEU A 225 17.67 -24.73 -4.11
N LEU A 226 16.54 -24.03 -3.97
CA LEU A 226 15.50 -24.35 -3.00
C LEU A 226 14.22 -24.78 -3.72
N SER A 227 13.69 -25.94 -3.34
CA SER A 227 12.39 -26.40 -3.82
C SER A 227 11.29 -25.52 -3.23
N VAL A 228 10.41 -25.02 -4.09
CA VAL A 228 9.28 -24.17 -3.71
C VAL A 228 8.02 -24.62 -4.44
N SER A 229 6.87 -24.16 -3.97
CA SER A 229 5.61 -24.29 -4.71
C SER A 229 5.01 -22.91 -4.95
N VAL A 230 4.26 -22.75 -6.03
CA VAL A 230 3.56 -21.51 -6.37
C VAL A 230 2.17 -21.83 -6.88
N VAL A 231 1.19 -21.01 -6.50
CA VAL A 231 -0.19 -21.09 -6.99
C VAL A 231 -0.60 -19.76 -7.63
N ASN A 232 -1.40 -19.83 -8.68
CA ASN A 232 -2.05 -18.68 -9.27
C ASN A 232 -3.44 -18.49 -8.65
N CYS A 233 -3.63 -17.42 -7.90
CA CYS A 233 -4.90 -17.09 -7.25
C CYS A 233 -5.71 -16.07 -8.05
N ASN A 234 -5.68 -16.21 -9.38
CA ASN A 234 -6.27 -15.32 -10.39
C ASN A 234 -5.54 -13.98 -10.54
N SER A 235 -5.56 -13.14 -9.51
CA SER A 235 -4.99 -11.77 -9.58
C SER A 235 -3.60 -11.63 -8.93
N PHE A 236 -3.16 -12.66 -8.21
CA PHE A 236 -1.87 -12.68 -7.52
C PHE A 236 -1.30 -14.10 -7.43
N TYR A 237 -0.01 -14.20 -7.12
CA TYR A 237 0.67 -15.46 -6.85
C TYR A 237 0.93 -15.63 -5.36
N VAL A 238 0.84 -16.87 -4.89
CA VAL A 238 1.21 -17.25 -3.51
C VAL A 238 2.25 -18.36 -3.58
N TYR A 239 3.32 -18.22 -2.79
CA TYR A 239 4.49 -19.07 -2.83
C TYR A 239 4.65 -19.83 -1.53
N PHE A 240 4.80 -21.15 -1.57
CA PHE A 240 5.27 -21.92 -0.43
C PHE A 240 6.79 -21.85 -0.38
N LEU A 241 7.32 -21.02 0.51
CA LEU A 241 8.74 -20.70 0.57
C LEU A 241 9.39 -21.28 1.83
N PRO A 242 10.48 -22.07 1.69
CA PRO A 242 11.28 -22.51 2.81
C PRO A 242 12.13 -21.36 3.38
N PRO A 243 12.57 -21.47 4.64
CA PRO A 243 13.47 -20.51 5.25
C PRO A 243 14.88 -20.63 4.68
N MET A 244 15.56 -19.49 4.57
CA MET A 244 16.96 -19.45 4.15
C MET A 244 17.90 -19.97 5.23
N VAL A 245 18.87 -20.80 4.85
CA VAL A 245 19.89 -21.33 5.78
C VAL A 245 21.05 -20.34 5.95
N ILE A 246 21.42 -19.67 4.86
CA ILE A 246 22.55 -18.74 4.76
C ILE A 246 22.02 -17.31 4.91
N CYS A 247 22.59 -16.51 5.81
CA CYS A 247 22.20 -15.10 5.92
C CYS A 247 22.92 -14.18 4.96
N ASN A 248 22.34 -12.99 4.79
CA ASN A 248 22.58 -12.10 3.65
C ASN A 248 21.97 -12.64 2.34
N SER A 249 20.80 -13.27 2.45
CA SER A 249 20.06 -13.85 1.33
C SER A 249 18.56 -13.56 1.42
N ARG A 250 17.93 -13.29 0.27
CA ARG A 250 16.49 -13.02 0.19
C ARG A 250 15.85 -13.49 -1.10
N TYR A 251 14.56 -13.81 -1.00
CA TYR A 251 13.66 -13.86 -2.15
C TYR A 251 13.41 -12.43 -2.64
N CYS A 252 13.89 -12.14 -3.85
CA CYS A 252 13.62 -10.88 -4.56
C CYS A 252 12.22 -10.82 -5.12
N THR A 253 11.77 -9.62 -5.46
CA THR A 253 10.47 -9.40 -6.11
C THR A 253 10.51 -8.31 -7.19
N THR A 254 9.60 -8.42 -8.15
CA THR A 254 9.32 -7.49 -9.26
C THR A 254 7.86 -7.07 -9.29
#